data_AF-A0A1F4F4L8-F1
#
_entry.id   AF-A0A1F4F4L8-F1
#
_cell.length_a   1.000
_cell.length_b   1.000
_cell.length_c   1.000
_cell.angle_alpha   90.00
_cell.angle_beta   90.00
_cell.angle_gamma   90.00
#
_symmetry.space_group_name_H-M   'P 1'
#
loop_
_entity.id
_entity.type
_entity.pdbx_description
1 polymer ?
#
loop_
_entity_poly.entity_id
_entity_poly.type
_entity_poly.pdbx_seq_one_letter_code
_entity_poly.pdbx_strand_id
1 'polypeptide(L)'
;MHREPLYGIRADLIDKYPTHDDVKTLWRLPTLFKSVQDKNKDIGKQFPIILSSGRLVEFEGGGEETRSNPWLAELMQDNFVEINPKAANDRGIRNGEFVWVKTPTGARIKVKAMVTERVGPDHAWIPFHFSGWWQGKDMLPFYPDGAAPIVRGEAVNTATTYGYDRVTMMQETKTTVCQVEKA
;
A
#
# COMPACT_ATOMS: atom_id res chain seq x y z
N MET A 1 18.14 16.91 -10.41
CA MET A 1 17.27 16.74 -11.60
C MET A 1 16.12 15.82 -11.20
N HIS A 2 14.87 16.19 -11.46
CA HIS A 2 13.68 15.42 -11.10
C HIS A 2 13.41 14.27 -12.10
N ARG A 3 12.82 13.17 -11.63
CA ARG A 3 12.36 12.03 -12.46
C ARG A 3 11.06 11.48 -11.86
N GLU A 4 10.12 11.10 -12.73
CA GLU A 4 8.86 10.50 -12.31
C GLU A 4 9.04 9.05 -11.83
N PRO A 5 8.22 8.59 -10.87
CA PRO A 5 8.20 7.22 -10.40
C PRO A 5 7.73 6.25 -11.50
N LEU A 6 8.00 4.95 -11.31
CA LEU A 6 7.54 3.90 -12.24
C LEU A 6 6.01 3.80 -12.29
N TYR A 7 5.36 4.12 -11.17
CA TYR A 7 3.91 4.14 -11.03
C TYR A 7 3.51 5.53 -10.53
N GLY A 8 2.78 6.28 -11.36
CA GLY A 8 2.33 7.62 -11.03
C GLY A 8 0.97 7.92 -11.65
N ILE A 9 0.26 8.88 -11.08
CA ILE A 9 -1.07 9.29 -11.57
C ILE A 9 -1.00 10.36 -12.67
N ARG A 10 0.20 10.89 -12.96
CA ARG A 10 0.46 12.01 -13.88
C ARG A 10 1.25 11.58 -15.12
N ALA A 11 0.53 11.11 -16.13
CA ALA A 11 1.12 10.70 -17.42
C ALA A 11 1.85 11.87 -18.13
N ASP A 12 1.39 13.10 -17.94
CA ASP A 12 1.98 14.31 -18.50
C ASP A 12 3.39 14.59 -17.94
N LEU A 13 3.62 14.27 -16.67
CA LEU A 13 4.92 14.45 -16.05
C LEU A 13 5.92 13.38 -16.48
N ILE A 14 5.44 12.17 -16.81
CA ILE A 14 6.31 11.07 -17.29
C ILE A 14 6.99 11.47 -18.61
N ASP A 15 6.27 12.15 -19.51
CA ASP A 15 6.83 12.64 -20.77
C ASP A 15 7.89 13.72 -20.57
N LYS A 16 7.70 14.56 -19.55
CA LYS A 16 8.61 15.68 -19.25
C LYS A 16 9.84 15.24 -18.46
N TYR A 17 9.67 14.27 -17.56
CA TYR A 17 10.70 13.81 -16.63
C TYR A 17 10.74 12.26 -16.56
N PRO A 18 11.11 11.58 -17.64
CA PRO A 18 11.10 10.12 -17.68
C PRO A 18 12.11 9.50 -16.70
N THR A 19 11.83 8.26 -16.32
CA THR A 19 12.72 7.46 -15.47
C THR A 19 14.01 7.05 -16.20
N HIS A 20 14.84 6.24 -15.55
CA HIS A 20 16.07 5.70 -16.12
C HIS A 20 15.81 4.61 -17.18
N ASP A 21 16.77 4.36 -18.06
CA ASP A 21 16.74 3.18 -18.91
C ASP A 21 16.94 1.90 -18.08
N ASP A 22 16.42 0.78 -18.57
CA ASP A 22 16.57 -0.53 -17.94
C ASP A 22 18.04 -0.93 -17.80
N VAL A 23 18.37 -1.59 -16.69
CA VAL A 23 19.73 -2.05 -16.41
C VAL A 23 19.77 -3.57 -16.39
N LYS A 24 20.51 -4.17 -17.32
CA LYS A 24 20.63 -5.64 -17.42
C LYS A 24 21.24 -6.26 -16.16
N THR A 25 22.18 -5.57 -15.53
CA THR A 25 22.86 -6.04 -14.31
C THR A 25 23.10 -4.86 -13.38
N LEU A 26 22.19 -4.65 -12.44
CA LEU A 26 22.34 -3.74 -11.30
C LEU A 26 22.45 -4.62 -10.04
N TRP A 27 23.61 -4.62 -9.38
CA TRP A 27 23.94 -5.52 -8.26
C TRP A 27 23.55 -6.99 -8.50
N ARG A 28 23.93 -7.53 -9.68
CA ARG A 28 23.72 -8.93 -10.10
C ARG A 28 22.29 -9.31 -10.50
N LEU A 29 21.35 -8.36 -10.54
CA LEU A 29 19.98 -8.60 -11.01
C LEU A 29 19.61 -7.66 -12.16
N PRO A 30 18.72 -8.09 -13.08
CA PRO A 30 18.11 -7.17 -14.03
C PRO A 30 17.12 -6.25 -13.29
N THR A 31 17.27 -4.95 -13.49
CA THR A 31 16.38 -3.93 -12.92
C THR A 31 15.71 -3.16 -14.04
N LEU A 32 14.38 -3.27 -14.07
CA LEU A 32 13.56 -2.61 -15.08
C LEU A 32 13.14 -1.23 -14.57
N PHE A 33 13.21 -0.24 -15.44
CA PHE A 33 12.80 1.13 -15.15
C PHE A 33 11.86 1.58 -16.26
N LYS A 34 12.40 2.13 -17.36
CA LYS A 34 11.63 2.67 -18.48
C LYS A 34 10.61 1.70 -19.05
N SER A 35 10.95 0.42 -19.21
CA SER A 35 9.99 -0.57 -19.72
C SER A 35 8.76 -0.74 -18.81
N VAL A 36 8.94 -0.62 -17.49
CA VAL A 36 7.83 -0.68 -16.52
C VAL A 36 7.04 0.62 -16.53
N GLN A 37 7.71 1.77 -16.59
CA GLN A 37 7.05 3.07 -16.63
C GLN A 37 6.21 3.24 -17.92
N ASP A 38 6.76 2.89 -19.07
CA ASP A 38 6.07 3.00 -20.37
C ASP A 38 4.83 2.10 -20.41
N LYS A 39 4.94 0.86 -19.89
CA LYS A 39 3.80 -0.06 -19.79
C LYS A 39 2.67 0.48 -18.89
N ASN A 40 3.02 1.27 -17.87
CA ASN A 40 2.09 1.79 -16.87
C ASN A 40 1.85 3.30 -16.98
N LYS A 41 2.18 3.93 -18.11
CA LYS A 41 2.12 5.38 -18.27
C LYS A 41 0.73 5.97 -17.95
N ASP A 42 -0.33 5.25 -18.31
CA ASP A 42 -1.73 5.64 -18.11
C ASP A 42 -2.39 5.02 -16.87
N ILE A 43 -1.60 4.44 -15.94
CA ILE A 43 -2.13 3.66 -14.81
C ILE A 43 -3.06 4.46 -13.89
N GLY A 44 -2.84 5.78 -13.80
CA GLY A 44 -3.66 6.70 -13.02
C GLY A 44 -5.14 6.73 -13.42
N LYS A 45 -5.49 6.30 -14.64
CA LYS A 45 -6.89 6.18 -15.07
C LYS A 45 -7.66 5.09 -14.31
N GLN A 46 -6.97 4.01 -13.93
CA GLN A 46 -7.54 2.88 -13.19
C GLN A 46 -7.25 2.99 -11.68
N PHE A 47 -6.06 3.49 -11.33
CA PHE A 47 -5.56 3.61 -9.96
C PHE A 47 -5.24 5.09 -9.66
N PRO A 48 -6.26 5.93 -9.40
CA PRO A 48 -6.08 7.38 -9.30
C PRO A 48 -5.58 7.87 -7.93
N ILE A 49 -5.43 6.97 -6.95
CA ILE A 49 -5.05 7.34 -5.58
C ILE A 49 -3.59 6.96 -5.33
N ILE A 50 -2.80 7.87 -4.78
CA ILE A 50 -1.45 7.59 -4.30
C ILE A 50 -1.56 6.97 -2.91
N LEU A 51 -1.06 5.75 -2.76
CA LEU A 51 -1.04 5.03 -1.49
C LEU A 51 0.33 5.17 -0.82
N SER A 52 0.31 5.66 0.41
CA SER A 52 1.50 5.74 1.26
C SER A 52 1.38 4.85 2.48
N SER A 53 2.49 4.22 2.86
CA SER A 53 2.55 3.40 4.07
C SER A 53 3.29 4.10 5.21
N GLY A 54 2.83 3.92 6.44
CA GLY A 54 3.43 4.55 7.61
C GLY A 54 3.30 3.75 8.90
N ARG A 55 3.70 4.40 10.00
CA ARG A 55 3.72 3.82 11.33
C ARG A 55 2.56 4.28 12.20
N LEU A 56 2.23 3.46 13.17
CA LEU A 56 1.39 3.80 14.32
C LEU A 56 2.28 3.90 15.57
N VAL A 57 1.83 4.64 16.56
CA VAL A 57 2.61 4.84 17.80
C VAL A 57 2.63 3.57 18.65
N GLU A 58 1.55 2.80 18.56
CA GLU A 58 1.28 1.60 19.35
C GLU A 58 2.02 0.37 18.84
N PHE A 59 2.56 0.41 17.61
CA PHE A 59 3.18 -0.73 16.96
C PHE A 59 4.61 -0.47 16.51
N GLU A 60 5.42 -1.53 16.55
CA GLU A 60 6.81 -1.53 16.14
C GLU A 60 7.05 -2.52 14.99
N GLY A 61 7.95 -2.17 14.07
CA GLY A 61 8.36 -3.06 12.98
C GLY A 61 7.17 -3.50 12.12
N GLY A 62 7.06 -4.80 11.85
CA GLY A 62 5.90 -5.41 11.19
C GLY A 62 4.72 -5.72 12.13
N GLY A 63 4.80 -5.29 13.39
CA GLY A 63 3.77 -5.49 14.42
C GLY A 63 3.71 -6.89 15.02
N GLU A 64 4.75 -7.73 14.87
CA GLU A 64 4.71 -9.12 15.34
C GLU A 64 4.63 -9.23 16.86
N GLU A 65 5.51 -8.52 17.57
CA GLU A 65 5.52 -8.47 19.03
C GLU A 65 4.33 -7.66 19.58
N THR A 66 4.06 -6.52 18.95
CA THR A 66 3.15 -5.50 19.49
C THR A 66 1.67 -5.82 19.24
N ARG A 67 1.31 -6.57 18.19
CA ARG A 67 -0.06 -7.09 18.00
C ARG A 67 -0.38 -8.32 18.85
N SER A 68 0.65 -8.93 19.43
CA SER A 68 0.52 -10.04 20.38
C SER A 68 0.44 -9.54 21.83
N ASN A 69 0.74 -8.26 22.08
CA ASN A 69 0.57 -7.62 23.37
C ASN A 69 -0.88 -7.12 23.55
N PRO A 70 -1.65 -7.64 24.53
CA PRO A 70 -3.04 -7.24 24.74
C PRO A 70 -3.26 -5.74 24.89
N TRP A 71 -2.36 -5.03 25.56
CA TRP A 71 -2.55 -3.61 25.85
C TRP A 71 -2.37 -2.73 24.61
N LEU A 72 -1.42 -3.08 23.74
CA LEU A 72 -1.20 -2.34 22.49
C LEU A 72 -2.23 -2.73 21.43
N ALA A 73 -2.55 -4.01 21.35
CA ALA A 73 -3.59 -4.54 20.48
C ALA A 73 -4.98 -3.95 20.79
N GLU A 74 -5.27 -3.63 22.06
CA GLU A 74 -6.51 -2.97 22.46
C GLU A 74 -6.65 -1.56 21.87
N LEU A 75 -5.56 -0.79 21.81
CA LEU A 75 -5.57 0.58 21.30
C LEU A 75 -5.83 0.64 19.78
N MET A 76 -5.43 -0.39 19.04
CA MET A 76 -5.63 -0.45 17.60
C MET A 76 -6.01 -1.86 17.13
N GLN A 77 -7.32 -2.12 17.07
CA GLN A 77 -7.86 -3.45 16.78
C GLN A 77 -7.98 -3.77 15.29
N ASP A 78 -8.06 -2.76 14.44
CA ASP A 78 -8.40 -2.93 13.03
C ASP A 78 -7.26 -2.47 12.13
N ASN A 79 -7.01 -3.22 11.06
CA ASN A 79 -6.24 -2.70 9.94
C ASN A 79 -7.12 -1.78 9.09
N PHE A 80 -6.66 -0.56 8.81
CA PHE A 80 -7.44 0.48 8.13
C PHE A 80 -6.67 1.22 7.05
N VAL A 81 -7.37 1.91 6.16
CA VAL A 81 -6.84 2.88 5.20
C VAL A 81 -7.48 4.24 5.45
N GLU A 82 -6.66 5.27 5.63
CA GLU A 82 -7.12 6.66 5.64
C GLU A 82 -7.48 7.08 4.22
N ILE A 83 -8.68 7.64 4.07
CA ILE A 83 -9.19 8.14 2.78
C ILE A 83 -9.89 9.48 3.00
N ASN A 84 -9.68 10.41 2.07
CA ASN A 84 -10.30 11.73 2.12
C ASN A 84 -11.84 11.64 1.98
N PRO A 85 -12.63 12.50 2.66
CA PRO A 85 -14.10 12.51 2.53
C PRO A 85 -14.59 12.65 1.09
N LYS A 86 -13.92 13.46 0.26
CA LYS A 86 -14.26 13.59 -1.16
C LYS A 86 -14.07 12.26 -1.88
N ALA A 87 -12.90 11.65 -1.72
CA ALA A 87 -12.55 10.39 -2.38
C ALA A 87 -13.45 9.24 -1.94
N ALA A 88 -13.83 9.21 -0.66
CA ALA A 88 -14.76 8.25 -0.10
C ALA A 88 -16.17 8.44 -0.66
N ASN A 89 -16.68 9.67 -0.71
CA ASN A 89 -17.99 9.99 -1.26
C ASN A 89 -18.10 9.63 -2.75
N ASP A 90 -17.08 9.95 -3.55
CA ASP A 90 -17.02 9.60 -4.98
C ASP A 90 -17.09 8.08 -5.21
N ARG A 91 -16.76 7.28 -4.18
CA ARG A 91 -16.78 5.80 -4.19
C ARG A 91 -17.90 5.20 -3.35
N GLY A 92 -18.77 6.01 -2.76
CA GLY A 92 -19.85 5.59 -1.87
C GLY A 92 -19.38 4.87 -0.59
N ILE A 93 -18.14 5.11 -0.14
CA ILE A 93 -17.54 4.49 1.06
C ILE A 93 -17.93 5.29 2.31
N ARG A 94 -18.34 4.59 3.38
CA ARG A 94 -18.55 5.21 4.70
C ARG A 94 -17.43 4.84 5.68
N ASN A 95 -17.26 5.68 6.70
CA ASN A 95 -16.31 5.43 7.77
C ASN A 95 -16.61 4.10 8.49
N GLY A 96 -15.56 3.31 8.72
CA GLY A 96 -15.64 2.00 9.39
C GLY A 96 -16.06 0.82 8.50
N GLU A 97 -16.49 1.07 7.26
CA GLU A 97 -16.82 -0.02 6.32
C GLU A 97 -15.56 -0.74 5.85
N PHE A 98 -15.67 -2.03 5.55
CA PHE A 98 -14.59 -2.75 4.88
C PHE A 98 -14.49 -2.31 3.41
N VAL A 99 -13.25 -2.14 2.97
CA VAL A 99 -12.89 -1.76 1.60
C VAL A 99 -11.78 -2.67 1.07
N TRP A 100 -11.74 -2.82 -0.25
CA TRP A 100 -10.60 -3.38 -0.97
C TRP A 100 -9.68 -2.25 -1.39
N VAL A 101 -8.41 -2.34 -1.01
CA VAL A 101 -7.33 -1.53 -1.61
C VAL A 101 -6.65 -2.40 -2.66
N LYS A 102 -6.85 -2.06 -3.94
CA LYS A 102 -6.31 -2.75 -5.11
C LYS A 102 -5.13 -2.00 -5.68
N THR A 103 -4.14 -2.73 -6.19
CA THR A 103 -2.93 -2.13 -6.79
C THR A 103 -2.61 -2.74 -8.16
N PRO A 104 -1.78 -2.08 -8.99
CA PRO A 104 -1.49 -2.51 -10.36
C PRO A 104 -0.91 -3.93 -10.50
N THR A 105 -0.34 -4.49 -9.42
CA THR A 105 0.20 -5.85 -9.40
C THR A 105 -0.89 -6.92 -9.40
N GLY A 106 -2.16 -6.53 -9.25
CA GLY A 106 -3.30 -7.45 -9.08
C GLY A 106 -3.55 -7.82 -7.62
N ALA A 107 -2.69 -7.36 -6.70
CA ALA A 107 -2.91 -7.55 -5.27
C ALA A 107 -4.10 -6.72 -4.78
N ARG A 108 -4.84 -7.29 -3.83
CA ARG A 108 -5.91 -6.62 -3.09
C ARG A 108 -5.81 -6.96 -1.62
N ILE A 109 -6.00 -5.96 -0.77
CA ILE A 109 -6.01 -6.12 0.69
C ILE A 109 -7.35 -5.62 1.24
N LYS A 110 -7.94 -6.38 2.18
CA LYS A 110 -9.19 -6.00 2.85
C LYS A 110 -8.91 -5.28 4.16
N VAL A 111 -9.33 -4.03 4.26
CA VAL A 111 -9.09 -3.16 5.44
C VAL A 111 -10.33 -2.33 5.75
N LYS A 112 -10.41 -1.72 6.94
CA LYS A 112 -11.47 -0.74 7.25
C LYS A 112 -11.16 0.62 6.64
N ALA A 113 -12.18 1.35 6.19
CA ALA A 113 -12.02 2.74 5.79
C ALA A 113 -12.01 3.66 7.01
N MET A 114 -10.99 4.51 7.12
CA MET A 114 -10.95 5.64 8.03
C MET A 114 -11.13 6.93 7.22
N VAL A 115 -12.33 7.49 7.22
CA VAL A 115 -12.62 8.69 6.44
C VAL A 115 -12.13 9.92 7.22
N THR A 116 -11.17 10.66 6.67
CA THR A 116 -10.47 11.73 7.39
C THR A 116 -9.89 12.79 6.44
N GLU A 117 -9.84 14.05 6.88
CA GLU A 117 -9.26 15.16 6.12
C GLU A 117 -7.73 15.24 6.21
N ARG A 118 -7.08 14.32 6.94
CA ARG A 118 -5.61 14.27 7.10
C ARG A 118 -4.86 14.00 5.79
N VAL A 119 -5.50 13.28 4.87
CA VAL A 119 -4.94 12.94 3.55
C VAL A 119 -5.62 13.73 2.44
N GLY A 120 -4.86 14.03 1.38
CA GLY A 120 -5.38 14.73 0.21
C GLY A 120 -6.43 13.90 -0.57
N PRO A 121 -7.26 14.53 -1.42
CA PRO A 121 -8.31 13.83 -2.19
C PRO A 121 -7.80 12.75 -3.15
N ASP A 122 -6.55 12.84 -3.55
CA ASP A 122 -5.82 11.94 -4.44
C ASP A 122 -4.83 11.05 -3.67
N HIS A 123 -4.86 11.05 -2.33
CA HIS A 123 -3.95 10.30 -1.48
C HIS A 123 -4.71 9.38 -0.51
N ALA A 124 -4.08 8.28 -0.16
CA ALA A 124 -4.49 7.38 0.90
C ALA A 124 -3.27 6.98 1.75
N TRP A 125 -3.51 6.71 3.03
CA TRP A 125 -2.47 6.27 3.95
C TRP A 125 -2.86 4.97 4.64
N ILE A 126 -1.90 4.07 4.86
CA ILE A 126 -2.16 2.76 5.46
C ILE A 126 -0.99 2.35 6.38
N PRO A 127 -1.25 1.80 7.58
CA PRO A 127 -0.19 1.32 8.44
C PRO A 127 0.35 -0.04 7.97
N PHE A 128 1.67 -0.24 8.10
CA PHE A 128 2.33 -1.50 7.68
C PHE A 128 2.54 -2.52 8.82
N HIS A 129 1.86 -2.34 9.95
CA HIS A 129 2.05 -3.15 11.15
C HIS A 129 1.18 -4.41 11.23
N PHE A 130 0.40 -4.73 10.19
CA PHE A 130 -0.58 -5.81 10.24
C PHE A 130 -0.18 -6.99 9.35
N SER A 131 -0.57 -8.20 9.75
CA SER A 131 -0.44 -9.45 9.01
C SER A 131 -1.41 -10.51 9.55
N GLY A 132 -1.49 -11.67 8.90
CA GLY A 132 -2.37 -12.77 9.33
C GLY A 132 -3.67 -12.87 8.53
N TRP A 133 -3.98 -11.91 7.68
CA TRP A 133 -4.95 -12.08 6.59
C TRP A 133 -4.23 -12.20 5.24
N TRP A 134 -4.89 -12.87 4.30
CA TRP A 134 -4.44 -12.98 2.92
C TRP A 134 -5.61 -12.76 1.96
N GLN A 135 -5.64 -11.60 1.31
CA GLN A 135 -6.70 -11.20 0.37
C GLN A 135 -8.11 -11.36 0.97
N GLY A 136 -8.27 -10.91 2.22
CA GLY A 136 -9.49 -10.89 3.01
C GLY A 136 -9.83 -12.21 3.71
N LYS A 137 -9.02 -13.26 3.54
CA LYS A 137 -9.17 -14.51 4.29
C LYS A 137 -8.33 -14.46 5.57
N ASP A 138 -8.94 -14.74 6.72
CA ASP A 138 -8.21 -14.91 7.98
C ASP A 138 -7.40 -16.21 7.93
N MET A 139 -6.10 -16.11 8.20
CA MET A 139 -5.16 -17.22 8.20
C MET A 139 -5.04 -17.90 9.57
N LEU A 140 -5.90 -17.55 10.53
CA LEU A 140 -6.00 -18.21 11.84
C LEU A 140 -5.88 -19.75 11.80
N PRO A 141 -6.50 -20.49 10.86
CA PRO A 141 -6.39 -21.96 10.81
C PRO A 141 -4.97 -22.50 10.59
N PHE A 142 -4.03 -21.65 10.19
CA PHE A 142 -2.63 -22.03 9.92
C PHE A 142 -1.69 -21.64 11.06
N TYR A 143 -2.19 -20.96 12.10
CA TYR A 143 -1.40 -20.69 13.29
C TYR A 143 -1.41 -21.92 14.21
N PRO A 144 -0.28 -22.26 14.85
CA PRO A 144 -0.28 -23.19 15.96
C PRO A 144 -1.21 -22.70 17.09
N ASP A 145 -1.76 -23.65 17.85
CA ASP A 145 -2.66 -23.34 18.96
C ASP A 145 -1.99 -22.38 19.96
N GLY A 146 -2.66 -21.26 20.25
CA GLY A 146 -2.15 -20.23 21.17
C GLY A 146 -1.07 -19.31 20.59
N ALA A 147 -0.63 -19.49 19.34
CA ALA A 147 0.42 -18.68 18.72
C ALA A 147 -0.14 -17.52 17.86
N ALA A 148 -1.45 -17.43 17.67
CA ALA A 148 -2.03 -16.37 16.86
C ALA A 148 -1.98 -15.01 17.58
N PRO A 149 -1.62 -13.91 16.88
CA PRO A 149 -1.67 -12.58 17.48
C PRO A 149 -3.12 -12.18 17.77
N ILE A 150 -3.28 -11.26 18.70
CA ILE A 150 -4.59 -10.76 19.14
C ILE A 150 -5.25 -9.98 18.01
N VAL A 151 -4.46 -9.17 17.29
CA VAL A 151 -4.91 -8.39 16.15
C VAL A 151 -4.29 -8.90 14.85
N ARG A 152 -5.15 -9.21 13.88
CA ARG A 152 -4.78 -9.66 12.54
C ARG A 152 -5.28 -8.68 11.49
N GLY A 153 -4.62 -8.68 10.34
CA GLY A 153 -4.97 -7.82 9.22
C GLY A 153 -4.10 -8.13 8.02
N GLU A 154 -4.10 -7.24 7.04
CA GLU A 154 -3.37 -7.45 5.79
C GLU A 154 -1.97 -6.82 5.86
N ALA A 155 -1.00 -7.51 5.27
CA ALA A 155 0.33 -6.94 5.10
C ALA A 155 0.33 -6.02 3.87
N VAL A 156 0.40 -4.70 4.08
CA VAL A 156 0.43 -3.72 2.98
C VAL A 156 1.57 -3.95 1.98
N ASN A 157 2.68 -4.56 2.41
CA ASN A 157 3.79 -4.90 1.50
C ASN A 157 3.35 -5.79 0.34
N THR A 158 2.29 -6.60 0.52
CA THR A 158 1.70 -7.39 -0.58
C THR A 158 1.06 -6.54 -1.68
N ALA A 159 0.61 -5.32 -1.32
CA ALA A 159 0.06 -4.34 -2.23
C ALA A 159 1.10 -3.35 -2.78
N THR A 160 2.36 -3.40 -2.33
CA THR A 160 3.40 -2.53 -2.88
C THR A 160 3.77 -2.95 -4.31
N THR A 161 4.06 -1.96 -5.16
CA THR A 161 4.46 -2.20 -6.55
C THR A 161 5.95 -2.48 -6.68
N TYR A 162 6.33 -3.07 -7.80
CA TYR A 162 7.73 -3.16 -8.21
C TYR A 162 8.35 -1.75 -8.33
N GLY A 163 9.55 -1.57 -7.82
CA GLY A 163 10.28 -0.31 -7.97
C GLY A 163 11.44 -0.26 -6.99
N TYR A 164 12.61 0.15 -7.48
CA TYR A 164 13.82 0.20 -6.68
C TYR A 164 14.54 1.51 -6.96
N ASP A 165 15.07 2.12 -5.91
CA ASP A 165 15.98 3.23 -6.08
C ASP A 165 17.26 2.75 -6.80
N ARG A 166 17.73 3.51 -7.78
CA ARG A 166 18.86 3.10 -8.62
C ARG A 166 20.18 3.05 -7.86
N VAL A 167 20.33 3.84 -6.80
CA VAL A 167 21.59 3.99 -6.08
C VAL A 167 21.67 2.98 -4.94
N THR A 168 20.64 2.95 -4.10
CA THR A 168 20.55 2.15 -2.87
C THR A 168 19.96 0.77 -3.10
N MET A 169 19.25 0.57 -4.22
CA MET A 169 18.50 -0.65 -4.53
C MET A 169 17.42 -0.98 -3.48
N MET A 170 16.99 0.02 -2.70
CA MET A 170 15.88 -0.11 -1.78
C MET A 170 14.56 -0.08 -2.53
N GLN A 171 13.63 -0.95 -2.13
CA GLN A 171 12.30 -1.01 -2.72
C GLN A 171 11.48 0.24 -2.36
N GLU A 172 10.70 0.73 -3.33
CA GLU A 172 9.70 1.76 -3.11
C GLU A 172 8.51 1.20 -2.29
N THR A 173 8.33 1.72 -1.08
CA THR A 173 7.27 1.31 -0.14
C THR A 173 6.44 2.47 0.39
N LYS A 174 6.79 3.71 0.02
CA LYS A 174 6.16 4.95 0.47
C LYS A 174 5.22 5.56 -0.53
N THR A 175 5.41 5.33 -1.82
CA THR A 175 4.52 5.85 -2.85
C THR A 175 4.25 4.78 -3.88
N THR A 176 3.02 4.28 -3.89
CA THR A 176 2.48 3.49 -5.00
C THR A 176 1.12 4.06 -5.41
N VAL A 177 0.48 3.48 -6.41
CA VAL A 177 -0.89 3.86 -6.82
C VAL A 177 -1.87 2.75 -6.47
N CYS A 178 -3.06 3.13 -6.06
CA CYS A 178 -4.12 2.20 -5.70
C CYS A 178 -5.50 2.68 -6.18
N GLN A 179 -6.46 1.77 -6.05
CA GLN A 179 -7.87 2.03 -6.14
C GLN A 179 -8.52 1.48 -4.86
N VAL A 180 -9.47 2.24 -4.32
CA VAL A 180 -10.25 1.84 -3.15
C VAL A 180 -11.68 1.58 -3.59
N GLU A 181 -12.24 0.45 -3.19
CA GLU A 181 -13.61 0.03 -3.54
C GLU A 181 -14.28 -0.60 -2.32
N LYS A 182 -15.63 -0.58 -2.27
CA LYS A 182 -16.36 -1.27 -1.19
C LYS A 182 -16.11 -2.78 -1.23
N ALA A 183 -15.99 -3.40 -0.05
CA ALA A 183 -15.63 -4.81 0.07
C ALA A 183 -16.75 -5.80 -0.24
#